data_AF-A0A813VYS2-F1
#
_entry.id   AF-A0A813VYS2-F1
#
_cell.length_a   1.000
_cell.length_b   1.000
_cell.length_c   1.000
_cell.angle_alpha   90.00
_cell.angle_beta   90.00
_cell.angle_gamma   90.00
#
_symmetry.space_group_name_H-M   'P 1'
#
loop_
_entity.id
_entity.type
_entity.pdbx_description
1 polymer ?
#
loop_
_entity_poly.entity_id
_entity_poly.type
_entity_poly.pdbx_seq_one_letter_code
_entity_poly.pdbx_strand_id
1 'polypeptide(L)'
;MAQSSKRKKNLNDSADGPVTAHQYFCSCNNPVNDNDHALACDGYERWYLIGCLNMSVEIFQAFGILAKGKVHTNWLCPACVVNSSVEKVSTRCLQILLSRVDTIEHSINGIKQQLELTIENLEREKRKKI
;
A
#
# COMPACT_ATOMS: atom_id res chain seq x y z
N MET A 1 11.87 -3.10 52.79
CA MET A 1 13.24 -3.62 52.62
C MET A 1 13.60 -3.58 51.16
N ALA A 2 14.59 -2.78 50.81
CA ALA A 2 15.16 -2.68 49.47
C ALA A 2 16.06 -3.89 49.19
N GLN A 3 16.03 -4.44 47.98
CA GLN A 3 17.23 -4.99 47.34
C GLN A 3 17.22 -4.72 45.84
N SER A 4 18.11 -3.80 45.47
CA SER A 4 18.65 -3.60 44.14
C SER A 4 19.55 -4.79 43.77
N SER A 5 19.48 -5.30 42.55
CA SER A 5 20.53 -6.13 41.97
C SER A 5 20.80 -5.74 40.54
N LYS A 6 21.95 -5.08 40.33
CA LYS A 6 22.55 -4.77 39.03
C LYS A 6 23.29 -6.00 38.49
N ARG A 7 23.08 -6.34 37.22
CA ARG A 7 24.02 -6.97 36.23
C ARG A 7 23.16 -7.57 35.11
N LYS A 8 23.45 -7.47 33.81
CA LYS A 8 24.62 -7.12 33.01
C LYS A 8 24.09 -6.55 31.68
N LYS A 9 24.77 -5.53 31.16
CA LYS A 9 24.62 -5.03 29.80
C LYS A 9 25.33 -6.04 28.88
N ASN A 10 24.57 -6.88 28.16
CA ASN A 10 25.11 -7.55 26.98
C ASN A 10 24.88 -6.60 25.80
N LEU A 11 25.92 -5.84 25.46
CA LEU A 11 26.09 -5.34 24.11
C LEU A 11 26.42 -6.55 23.24
N ASN A 12 25.52 -6.85 22.30
CA ASN A 12 25.74 -7.53 21.01
C ASN A 12 24.52 -8.41 20.74
N ASP A 13 23.51 -7.83 20.09
CA ASP A 13 22.63 -8.52 19.15
C ASP A 13 22.10 -7.43 18.21
N SER A 14 22.94 -7.04 17.25
CA SER A 14 22.45 -6.44 16.00
C SER A 14 21.99 -7.59 15.12
N ALA A 15 20.68 -7.80 15.04
CA ALA A 15 20.02 -8.44 13.91
C ALA A 15 18.51 -8.16 14.01
N ASP A 16 18.02 -7.31 13.13
CA ASP A 16 16.62 -7.27 12.65
C ASP A 16 15.55 -7.55 13.70
N GLY A 17 15.17 -6.52 14.45
CA GLY A 17 13.91 -6.55 15.20
C GLY A 17 12.78 -6.94 14.24
N PRO A 18 11.81 -7.77 14.67
CA PRO A 18 10.72 -8.18 13.80
C PRO A 18 10.05 -6.93 13.25
N VAL A 19 10.02 -6.80 11.92
CA VAL A 19 9.21 -5.79 11.24
C VAL A 19 7.80 -6.02 11.77
N THR A 20 7.32 -5.14 12.65
CA THR A 20 5.95 -5.21 13.14
C THR A 20 5.07 -5.08 11.91
N ALA A 21 4.41 -6.18 11.50
CA ALA A 21 3.47 -6.16 10.40
C ALA A 21 2.49 -5.00 10.66
N HIS A 22 2.32 -4.11 9.68
CA HIS A 22 1.34 -3.04 9.80
C HIS A 22 -0.04 -3.69 9.95
N GLN A 23 -0.62 -3.59 11.14
CA GLN A 23 -1.95 -4.14 11.39
C GLN A 23 -2.99 -3.13 10.91
N TYR A 24 -3.78 -3.53 9.92
CA TYR A 24 -4.90 -2.74 9.44
C TYR A 24 -6.14 -3.02 10.29
N PHE A 25 -7.00 -2.02 10.43
CA PHE A 25 -8.24 -2.13 11.21
C PHE A 25 -9.43 -1.74 10.36
N CYS A 26 -10.52 -2.50 10.54
CA CYS A 26 -11.82 -2.18 10.00
C CYS A 26 -12.41 -0.95 10.71
N SER A 27 -13.38 -0.29 10.10
CA SER A 27 -14.18 0.76 10.78
C SER A 27 -14.86 0.33 12.08
N CYS A 28 -15.08 -0.98 12.29
CA CYS A 28 -15.58 -1.55 13.54
C CYS A 28 -14.48 -1.78 14.60
N ASN A 29 -13.26 -1.33 14.35
CA ASN A 29 -12.05 -1.51 15.17
C ASN A 29 -11.56 -2.95 15.33
N ASN A 30 -12.14 -3.91 14.59
CA ASN A 30 -11.57 -5.26 14.49
C ASN A 30 -10.38 -5.27 13.52
N PRO A 31 -9.33 -6.06 13.79
CA PRO A 31 -8.20 -6.19 12.90
C PRO A 31 -8.61 -6.82 11.56
N VAL A 32 -7.93 -6.41 10.49
CA VAL A 32 -8.07 -6.95 9.13
C VAL A 32 -6.77 -7.64 8.77
N ASN A 33 -6.87 -8.90 8.37
CA ASN A 33 -5.77 -9.75 7.94
C ASN A 33 -5.81 -9.96 6.42
N ASP A 34 -4.69 -10.40 5.84
CA ASP A 34 -4.57 -10.59 4.39
C ASP A 34 -5.58 -11.60 3.79
N ASN A 35 -6.07 -12.53 4.61
CA ASN A 35 -7.05 -13.54 4.20
C ASN A 35 -8.50 -13.13 4.46
N ASP A 36 -8.74 -11.96 5.04
CA ASP A 36 -10.09 -11.49 5.30
C ASP A 36 -10.74 -10.96 4.01
N HIS A 37 -12.04 -11.18 3.87
CA HIS A 37 -12.83 -10.50 2.84
C HIS A 37 -13.01 -9.03 3.24
N ALA A 38 -12.08 -8.19 2.80
CA ALA A 38 -12.04 -6.77 3.10
C ALA A 38 -11.78 -5.91 1.87
N LEU A 39 -12.32 -4.70 1.87
CA LEU A 39 -12.09 -3.68 0.84
C LEU A 39 -11.46 -2.44 1.46
N ALA A 40 -10.50 -1.85 0.74
CA ALA A 40 -9.97 -0.53 1.07
C ALA A 40 -10.83 0.55 0.40
N CYS A 41 -11.25 1.55 1.16
CA CYS A 41 -11.95 2.72 0.64
C CYS A 41 -10.95 3.72 0.07
N ASP A 42 -11.11 4.09 -1.19
CA ASP A 42 -10.22 5.06 -1.85
C ASP A 42 -10.40 6.49 -1.31
N GLY A 43 -11.53 6.81 -0.67
CA GLY A 43 -11.79 8.16 -0.16
C GLY A 43 -11.09 8.47 1.17
N TYR A 44 -11.38 7.66 2.19
CA TYR A 44 -10.85 7.83 3.56
C TYR A 44 -9.65 6.93 3.87
N GLU A 45 -9.19 6.10 2.92
CA GLU A 45 -8.04 5.19 3.08
C GLU A 45 -8.18 4.26 4.29
N ARG A 46 -9.39 3.73 4.50
CA ARG A 46 -9.71 2.79 5.58
C ARG A 46 -10.15 1.45 5.02
N TRP A 47 -9.87 0.39 5.77
CA TRP A 47 -10.32 -0.97 5.46
C TRP A 47 -11.71 -1.24 6.01
N TYR A 48 -12.45 -2.10 5.30
CA TYR A 48 -13.80 -2.50 5.66
C TYR A 48 -14.00 -4.00 5.39
N LEU A 49 -14.28 -4.77 6.44
CA LEU A 49 -14.75 -6.16 6.31
C LEU A 49 -16.11 -6.17 5.61
N ILE A 50 -16.32 -7.07 4.65
CA ILE A 50 -17.59 -7.12 3.89
C ILE A 50 -18.81 -7.35 4.80
N GLY A 51 -18.63 -8.07 5.92
CA GLY A 51 -19.67 -8.27 6.92
C GLY A 51 -20.09 -6.97 7.63
N CYS A 52 -19.18 -6.01 7.79
CA CYS A 52 -19.49 -4.68 8.31
C CYS A 52 -20.19 -3.78 7.29
N LEU A 53 -20.10 -4.13 6.00
CA LEU A 53 -20.72 -3.40 4.90
C LEU A 53 -22.08 -3.96 4.50
N ASN A 54 -22.51 -5.07 5.10
CA ASN A 54 -23.65 -5.87 4.63
C ASN A 54 -23.52 -6.22 3.13
N MET A 55 -22.29 -6.46 2.67
CA MET A 55 -21.98 -6.82 1.28
C MET A 55 -21.92 -8.34 1.16
N SER A 56 -22.56 -8.89 0.13
CA SER A 56 -22.50 -10.33 -0.13
C SER A 56 -21.14 -10.75 -0.67
N VAL A 57 -20.80 -12.04 -0.49
CA VAL A 57 -19.54 -12.60 -0.99
C VAL A 57 -19.47 -12.53 -2.51
N GLU A 58 -20.60 -12.69 -3.21
CA GLU A 58 -20.69 -12.63 -4.67
C GLU A 58 -20.33 -11.23 -5.19
N ILE A 59 -20.83 -10.17 -4.53
CA ILE A 59 -20.51 -8.78 -4.89
C ILE A 59 -19.02 -8.52 -4.66
N PHE A 60 -18.47 -8.97 -3.53
CA PHE A 60 -17.03 -8.85 -3.24
C PHE A 60 -16.17 -9.59 -4.27
N GLN A 61 -16.56 -10.81 -4.63
CA GLN A 61 -15.87 -11.59 -5.67
C GLN A 61 -15.93 -10.90 -7.04
N ALA A 62 -17.03 -10.23 -7.38
CA ALA A 62 -17.11 -9.44 -8.60
C ALA A 62 -16.07 -8.31 -8.63
N PHE A 63 -15.87 -7.59 -7.51
CA PHE A 63 -14.76 -6.63 -7.40
C PHE A 63 -13.39 -7.28 -7.60
N GLY A 64 -13.18 -8.46 -7.01
CA GLY A 64 -11.94 -9.24 -7.17
C GLY A 64 -11.69 -9.70 -8.61
N ILE A 65 -12.73 -10.12 -9.34
CA ILE A 65 -12.64 -10.50 -10.76
C ILE A 65 -12.28 -9.28 -11.62
N LEU A 66 -12.93 -8.14 -11.40
CA LEU A 66 -12.65 -6.90 -12.12
C LEU A 66 -11.20 -6.43 -11.87
N ALA A 67 -10.74 -6.48 -10.63
CA ALA A 67 -9.36 -6.16 -10.27
C ALA A 67 -8.34 -7.07 -10.96
N LYS A 68 -8.61 -8.39 -11.02
CA LYS A 68 -7.77 -9.35 -11.77
C LYS A 68 -7.76 -9.09 -13.27
N GLY A 69 -8.87 -8.60 -13.82
CA GLY A 69 -8.98 -8.15 -15.21
C GLY A 69 -8.23 -6.86 -15.52
N LYS A 70 -7.44 -6.31 -14.58
CA LYS A 70 -6.78 -5.00 -14.67
C LYS A 70 -7.76 -3.83 -14.85
N VAL A 71 -9.03 -4.03 -14.51
CA VAL A 71 -9.98 -2.92 -14.39
C VAL A 71 -9.75 -2.31 -13.03
N HIS A 72 -9.28 -1.06 -13.01
CA HIS A 72 -9.16 -0.30 -11.77
C HIS A 72 -10.56 0.00 -11.24
N THR A 73 -11.00 -0.81 -10.28
CA THR A 73 -12.25 -0.60 -9.57
C THR A 73 -11.97 0.21 -8.32
N ASN A 74 -12.36 1.48 -8.35
CA ASN A 74 -12.37 2.28 -7.13
C ASN A 74 -13.61 1.93 -6.31
N TRP A 75 -13.44 1.75 -5.01
CA TRP A 75 -14.55 1.52 -4.08
C TRP A 75 -14.57 2.61 -3.01
N LEU A 76 -15.78 3.07 -2.70
CA LEU A 76 -16.03 4.13 -1.74
C LEU A 76 -16.97 3.63 -0.66
N CYS A 77 -16.61 3.87 0.59
CA CYS A 77 -17.45 3.47 1.70
C CYS A 77 -18.73 4.33 1.78
N PRO A 78 -19.79 3.84 2.45
CA PRO A 78 -21.05 4.58 2.58
C PRO A 78 -20.86 6.00 3.15
N ALA A 79 -19.93 6.18 4.09
CA ALA A 79 -19.62 7.50 4.63
C ALA A 79 -19.01 8.45 3.58
N CYS A 80 -18.19 7.96 2.65
CA CYS A 80 -17.72 8.76 1.52
C CYS A 80 -18.87 9.17 0.62
N VAL A 81 -19.79 8.24 0.32
CA VAL A 81 -20.93 8.49 -0.58
C VAL A 81 -21.93 9.47 0.05
N VAL A 82 -22.23 9.34 1.35
CA VAL A 82 -23.22 10.18 2.03
C VAL A 82 -22.67 11.58 2.33
N ASN A 83 -21.40 11.70 2.71
CA ASN A 83 -20.82 12.98 3.14
C ASN A 83 -20.19 13.79 2.00
N SER A 84 -20.26 13.30 0.76
CA SER A 84 -19.63 13.95 -0.40
C SER A 84 -20.63 14.10 -1.52
N SER A 85 -20.67 15.27 -2.16
CA SER A 85 -21.34 15.37 -3.47
C SER A 85 -20.61 14.46 -4.46
N VAL A 86 -21.32 13.96 -5.47
CA VAL A 86 -20.74 13.15 -6.57
C VAL A 86 -19.52 13.85 -7.17
N GLU A 87 -19.55 15.18 -7.25
CA GLU A 87 -18.44 16.01 -7.67
C GLU A 87 -17.22 15.88 -6.76
N LYS A 88 -17.38 16.03 -5.43
CA LYS A 88 -16.27 15.87 -4.46
C LYS A 88 -15.65 14.47 -4.50
N VAL A 89 -16.49 13.45 -4.65
CA VAL A 89 -16.04 12.07 -4.82
C VAL A 89 -15.18 11.93 -6.09
N SER A 90 -15.69 12.42 -7.20
CA SER A 90 -15.04 12.33 -8.50
C SER A 90 -13.72 13.10 -8.53
N THR A 91 -13.69 14.31 -7.98
CA THR A 91 -12.47 15.11 -7.82
C THR A 91 -11.42 14.39 -6.99
N ARG A 92 -11.81 13.72 -5.90
CA ARG A 92 -10.87 12.98 -5.05
C ARG A 92 -10.32 11.74 -5.74
N CYS A 93 -11.17 10.98 -6.43
CA CYS A 93 -10.72 9.87 -7.28
C CYS A 93 -9.73 10.34 -8.35
N LEU A 94 -10.00 11.48 -9.01
CA LEU A 94 -9.10 12.08 -9.99
C LEU A 94 -7.77 12.51 -9.38
N GLN A 95 -7.77 13.12 -8.19
CA GLN A 95 -6.54 13.50 -7.48
C GLN A 95 -5.67 12.29 -7.14
N ILE A 96 -6.28 11.18 -6.70
CA ILE A 96 -5.56 9.93 -6.43
C ILE A 96 -4.94 9.37 -7.71
N LEU A 97 -5.69 9.38 -8.82
CA LEU A 97 -5.17 8.95 -10.12
C LEU A 97 -4.01 9.83 -10.59
N LEU A 98 -4.12 11.16 -10.45
CA LEU A 98 -3.05 12.10 -10.80
C LEU A 98 -1.78 11.88 -9.97
N SER A 99 -1.90 11.73 -8.65
CA SER A 99 -0.74 11.44 -7.79
C SER A 99 -0.07 10.11 -8.13
N ARG A 100 -0.83 9.10 -8.55
CA ARG A 100 -0.29 7.83 -9.03
C ARG A 100 0.44 7.99 -10.37
N VAL A 101 -0.06 8.83 -11.28
CA VAL A 101 0.65 9.19 -12.51
C VAL A 101 2.00 9.83 -12.18
N ASP A 102 2.04 10.81 -11.29
CA ASP A 102 3.30 11.46 -10.87
C ASP A 102 4.31 10.43 -10.31
N THR A 103 3.82 9.47 -9.51
CA THR A 103 4.65 8.40 -8.94
C THR A 103 5.21 7.47 -10.02
N ILE A 104 4.39 7.13 -11.01
CA ILE A 104 4.81 6.31 -12.16
C ILE A 104 5.84 7.07 -13.00
N GLU A 105 5.61 8.36 -13.29
CA GLU A 105 6.56 9.19 -14.04
C GLU A 105 7.91 9.30 -13.34
N HIS A 106 7.91 9.49 -12.01
CA HIS A 106 9.13 9.48 -11.22
C HIS A 106 9.88 8.15 -11.32
N SER A 107 9.14 7.04 -11.26
CA SER A 107 9.71 5.69 -11.39
C SER A 107 10.31 5.45 -12.78
N ILE A 108 9.62 5.88 -13.84
CA ILE A 108 10.12 5.80 -15.23
C ILE A 108 11.42 6.60 -15.37
N ASN A 109 11.47 7.81 -14.82
CA ASN A 109 12.67 8.65 -14.88
C ASN A 109 13.84 8.01 -14.12
N GLY A 110 13.58 7.38 -12.96
CA GLY A 110 14.60 6.63 -12.22
C GLY A 110 15.15 5.44 -13.01
N ILE A 111 14.27 4.65 -13.65
CA ILE A 111 14.67 3.52 -14.50
C ILE A 111 15.50 4.00 -15.69
N LYS A 112 15.12 5.12 -16.32
CA LYS A 112 15.85 5.71 -17.45
C LYS A 112 17.29 6.07 -17.06
N GLN A 113 17.47 6.74 -15.93
CA GLN A 113 18.81 7.08 -15.43
C GLN A 113 19.66 5.84 -15.14
N GLN A 114 19.07 4.81 -14.54
CA GLN A 114 19.78 3.54 -14.31
C GLN A 114 20.22 2.86 -15.61
N LEU A 115 19.37 2.92 -16.64
CA LEU A 115 19.69 2.36 -17.95
C LEU A 115 20.84 3.12 -18.62
N GLU A 116 20.81 4.46 -18.58
CA GLU A 116 21.89 5.32 -19.11
C GLU A 116 23.23 4.99 -18.44
N LEU A 117 23.27 4.92 -17.10
CA LEU A 117 24.47 4.54 -16.35
C LEU A 117 24.97 3.13 -16.68
N THR A 118 24.05 2.18 -16.89
CA THR A 118 24.39 0.81 -17.26
C THR A 118 25.05 0.76 -18.64
N ILE A 119 24.50 1.49 -19.62
CA ILE A 119 25.06 1.61 -20.97
C ILE A 119 26.47 2.20 -20.90
N GLU A 120 26.66 3.31 -20.19
CA GLU A 120 27.97 3.94 -20.05
C GLU A 120 29.03 3.01 -19.43
N ASN A 121 28.64 2.22 -18.43
CA ASN A 121 29.52 1.25 -17.79
C ASN A 121 29.92 0.14 -18.76
N LEU A 122 28.97 -0.42 -19.53
CA LEU A 122 29.25 -1.43 -20.53
C LEU A 122 30.19 -0.91 -21.64
N GLU A 123 30.00 0.33 -22.09
CA GLU A 123 30.90 0.95 -23.05
C GLU A 123 32.31 1.18 -22.47
N ARG A 124 32.40 1.59 -21.19
CA ARG A 124 33.68 1.71 -20.49
C ARG A 124 34.39 0.37 -20.38
N GLU A 125 33.69 -0.72 -20.06
CA GLU A 125 34.27 -2.06 -20.02
C GLU A 125 34.72 -2.55 -21.40
N LYS A 126 33.92 -2.28 -22.45
CA LYS A 126 34.30 -2.63 -23.83
C LYS A 126 35.58 -1.92 -24.25
N ARG A 127 35.74 -0.63 -23.90
CA ARG A 127 36.96 0.15 -24.17
C ARG A 127 38.20 -0.34 -23.42
N LYS A 128 38.04 -0.99 -22.26
CA LYS A 128 39.15 -1.56 -21.46
C LYS A 128 39.66 -2.92 -21.97
N LYS A 129 38.89 -3.59 -22.83
CA LYS A 129 39.21 -4.93 -23.37
C LYS A 129 39.89 -4.89 -24.75
N ILE A 130 40.14 -3.70 -25.29
CA ILE A 130 40.89 -3.44 -26.54
C ILE A 130 42.22 -2.81 -26.12
#